data_AF-A0A1V6N3Y1-F1
#
_entry.id   AF-A0A1V6N3Y1-F1
#
_cell.length_a   1.000
_cell.length_b   1.000
_cell.length_c   1.000
_cell.angle_alpha   90.00
_cell.angle_beta   90.00
_cell.angle_gamma   90.00
#
_symmetry.space_group_name_H-M   'P 1'
#
loop_
_entity.id
_entity.type
_entity.pdbx_description
1 polymer ?
#
loop_
_entity_poly.entity_id
_entity_poly.type
_entity_poly.pdbx_seq_one_letter_code
_entity_poly.pdbx_strand_id
1 'polypeptide(L)'
;MILKNRIHNDFNFYKNNFISINSLEISNNTIKFSLKTSENLNDFFMQKTSFIEYLNIDRNLNKVPEGILIIPILCNVLPVSWMFDSTIVINELDKTFYESISRIKNKYSNLYPKCDFKGKLLVKNIIDYEIEHNEKYLSFFSLGVDSTSTIINNIDKNPILVNIRGSDIPLEEEIGLNYISKKLTDFSEEFGLKKVFIKSDFRRLLNTQNLSNKFQEQLDDNWWHGLQHGMSIISHAIPYAYLYQISNVLIASTYSKKESEIYGVNEIPCASCPSTDNEFKFAKKGNVYHEGIENSRQDKIRTIINFLDDNDKNDYLHVCWKNTSGKNCNLCEKCSRTIMGILAEKKDPNDYGFKVNDKTFENIKENINEFSKNKITNVLWVSIQEKFLEDREYWDNNKNIKWFLEINLKLGS
;
A
#
# COMPACT_ATOMS: atom_id res chain seq x y z
N MET A 1 35.93 24.69 -20.14
CA MET A 1 35.96 23.58 -21.12
C MET A 1 36.52 22.26 -20.56
N ILE A 2 37.24 22.27 -19.43
CA ILE A 2 37.84 21.07 -18.82
C ILE A 2 36.88 20.30 -17.88
N LEU A 3 35.82 20.94 -17.37
CA LEU A 3 34.78 20.25 -16.56
C LEU A 3 33.75 19.45 -17.38
N LYS A 4 33.52 19.79 -18.66
CA LYS A 4 32.64 18.98 -19.54
C LYS A 4 33.28 17.63 -19.91
N ASN A 5 34.61 17.55 -19.97
CA ASN A 5 35.33 16.32 -20.32
C ASN A 5 35.55 15.37 -19.12
N ARG A 6 35.53 15.86 -17.88
CA ARG A 6 35.58 14.97 -16.70
C ARG A 6 34.29 14.21 -16.44
N ILE A 7 33.14 14.77 -16.84
CA ILE A 7 31.86 14.03 -16.80
C ILE A 7 31.76 13.01 -17.95
N HIS A 8 32.57 13.13 -19.00
CA HIS A 8 32.52 12.21 -20.14
C HIS A 8 33.36 10.96 -19.96
N ASN A 9 34.46 11.02 -19.18
CA ASN A 9 35.40 9.90 -19.07
C ASN A 9 35.11 8.93 -17.90
N ASP A 10 34.27 9.30 -16.92
CA ASP A 10 33.82 8.38 -15.86
C ASP A 10 32.47 7.69 -16.17
N PHE A 11 31.88 7.98 -17.32
CA PHE A 11 30.56 7.48 -17.72
C PHE A 11 30.63 6.74 -19.07
N ASN A 12 31.30 5.59 -19.08
CA ASN A 12 31.04 4.54 -20.07
C ASN A 12 29.64 3.91 -19.80
N PHE A 13 28.57 4.70 -20.00
CA PHE A 13 27.17 4.29 -19.81
C PHE A 13 26.70 3.23 -20.82
N TYR A 14 27.46 2.98 -21.88
CA TYR A 14 27.03 2.16 -23.02
C TYR A 14 27.15 0.64 -22.80
N LYS A 15 27.37 0.17 -21.56
CA LYS A 15 27.33 -1.28 -21.23
C LYS A 15 26.40 -1.67 -20.09
N ASN A 16 25.79 -0.72 -19.36
CA ASN A 16 25.03 -1.03 -18.14
C ASN A 16 23.60 -0.47 -18.20
N ASN A 17 22.65 -1.24 -17.65
CA ASN A 17 21.24 -0.84 -17.55
C ASN A 17 21.12 0.50 -16.80
N PHE A 18 20.35 1.45 -17.32
CA PHE A 18 20.19 2.76 -16.68
C PHE A 18 18.75 3.24 -16.67
N ILE A 19 18.42 4.07 -15.69
CA ILE A 19 17.15 4.79 -15.59
C ILE A 19 17.44 6.23 -15.16
N SER A 20 17.24 7.21 -16.02
CA SER A 20 17.33 8.62 -15.66
C SER A 20 15.92 9.15 -15.37
N ILE A 21 15.75 9.84 -14.25
CA ILE A 21 14.48 10.45 -13.85
C ILE A 21 14.69 11.95 -13.70
N ASN A 22 13.82 12.75 -14.31
CA ASN A 22 13.83 14.21 -14.18
C ASN A 22 12.42 14.68 -13.80
N SER A 23 12.31 15.58 -12.81
CA SER A 23 11.09 16.35 -12.60
C SER A 23 10.99 17.44 -13.67
N LEU A 24 9.90 17.46 -14.42
CA LEU A 24 9.78 18.29 -15.61
C LEU A 24 9.07 19.62 -15.38
N GLU A 25 8.16 19.71 -14.41
CA GLU A 25 7.44 20.95 -14.11
C GLU A 25 6.57 20.76 -12.86
N ILE A 26 6.35 21.84 -12.11
CA ILE A 26 5.28 21.93 -11.11
C ILE A 26 4.26 22.94 -11.63
N SER A 27 3.05 22.49 -11.93
CA SER A 27 1.94 23.35 -12.34
C SER A 27 0.66 22.90 -11.64
N ASN A 28 -0.13 23.82 -11.10
CA ASN A 28 -1.43 23.54 -10.46
C ASN A 28 -1.38 22.36 -9.45
N ASN A 29 -0.43 22.38 -8.50
CA ASN A 29 -0.20 21.31 -7.53
C ASN A 29 0.06 19.90 -8.13
N THR A 30 0.43 19.87 -9.41
CA THR A 30 0.81 18.67 -10.16
C THR A 30 2.30 18.68 -10.43
N ILE A 31 2.95 17.58 -10.08
CA ILE A 31 4.34 17.27 -10.42
C ILE A 31 4.31 16.37 -11.65
N LYS A 32 5.07 16.72 -12.69
CA LYS A 32 5.28 15.84 -13.85
C LYS A 32 6.69 15.30 -13.84
N PHE A 33 6.83 14.02 -14.19
CA PHE A 33 8.11 13.33 -14.29
C PHE A 33 8.35 12.84 -15.71
N SER A 34 9.61 12.84 -16.14
CA SER A 34 10.05 12.05 -17.30
C SER A 34 11.13 11.08 -16.93
N LEU A 35 11.12 9.96 -17.65
CA LEU A 35 12.06 8.88 -17.49
C LEU A 35 12.73 8.60 -18.84
N LYS A 36 14.00 8.24 -18.79
CA LYS A 36 14.74 7.63 -19.90
C LYS A 36 15.36 6.34 -19.40
N THR A 37 15.29 5.27 -20.18
CA THR A 37 15.84 3.97 -19.79
C THR A 37 16.72 3.41 -20.91
N SER A 38 17.59 2.46 -20.57
CA SER A 38 18.22 1.61 -21.57
C SER A 38 17.18 0.77 -22.32
N GLU A 39 17.50 0.36 -23.55
CA GLU A 39 16.54 -0.33 -24.44
C GLU A 39 16.02 -1.64 -23.85
N ASN A 40 16.89 -2.40 -23.20
CA ASN A 40 16.56 -3.69 -22.58
C ASN A 40 15.59 -3.59 -21.39
N LEU A 41 15.34 -2.38 -20.88
CA LEU A 41 14.34 -2.13 -19.84
C LEU A 41 12.98 -1.72 -20.42
N ASN A 42 12.88 -1.42 -21.72
CA ASN A 42 11.68 -0.81 -22.29
C ASN A 42 10.41 -1.64 -22.08
N ASP A 43 10.50 -2.97 -22.20
CA ASP A 43 9.35 -3.86 -22.05
C ASP A 43 8.76 -3.89 -20.62
N PHE A 44 9.47 -3.34 -19.64
CA PHE A 44 9.03 -3.25 -18.24
C PHE A 44 8.43 -1.88 -17.89
N PHE A 45 8.40 -0.93 -18.84
CA PHE A 45 7.80 0.39 -18.68
C PHE A 45 6.73 0.61 -19.73
N MET A 46 5.48 0.76 -19.30
CA MET A 46 4.36 1.04 -20.22
C MET A 46 4.40 2.48 -20.74
N GLN A 47 4.99 3.40 -19.97
CA GLN A 47 5.15 4.80 -20.33
C GLN A 47 6.44 5.37 -19.74
N LYS A 48 6.88 6.52 -20.28
CA LYS A 48 8.11 7.21 -19.88
C LYS A 48 7.85 8.56 -19.22
N THR A 49 6.60 8.82 -18.88
CA THR A 49 6.15 9.99 -18.13
C THR A 49 5.22 9.53 -17.02
N SER A 50 5.08 10.34 -15.98
CA SER A 50 4.14 10.09 -14.87
C SER A 50 3.79 11.42 -14.22
N PHE A 51 2.69 11.46 -13.48
CA PHE A 51 2.31 12.64 -12.72
C PHE A 51 1.75 12.30 -11.34
N ILE A 52 1.87 13.28 -10.44
CA ILE A 52 1.24 13.26 -9.12
C ILE A 52 0.62 14.62 -8.87
N GLU A 53 -0.66 14.66 -8.55
CA GLU A 53 -1.42 15.86 -8.26
C GLU A 53 -1.97 15.81 -6.83
N TYR A 54 -1.73 16.88 -6.06
CA TYR A 54 -2.26 17.05 -4.71
C TYR A 54 -3.52 17.91 -4.77
N LEU A 55 -4.69 17.30 -4.58
CA LEU A 55 -5.98 17.95 -4.81
C LEU A 55 -6.38 18.85 -3.64
N ASN A 56 -6.89 20.05 -3.99
CA ASN A 56 -7.49 21.02 -3.05
C ASN A 56 -6.58 21.40 -1.87
N ILE A 57 -5.28 21.48 -2.09
CA ILE A 57 -4.32 21.96 -1.08
C ILE A 57 -4.27 23.49 -1.05
N ASP A 58 -4.15 24.06 0.15
CA ASP A 58 -4.10 25.51 0.42
C ASP A 58 -2.67 26.08 0.41
N ARG A 59 -1.65 25.24 0.22
CA ARG A 59 -0.24 25.62 0.12
C ARG A 59 0.29 25.36 -1.29
N ASN A 60 1.25 26.19 -1.70
CA ASN A 60 1.88 26.07 -3.01
C ASN A 60 2.96 24.98 -3.01
N LEU A 61 2.75 23.93 -3.81
CA LEU A 61 3.69 22.82 -3.97
C LEU A 61 5.07 23.24 -4.49
N ASN A 62 5.19 24.39 -5.17
CA ASN A 62 6.48 24.96 -5.60
C ASN A 62 7.43 25.30 -4.43
N LYS A 63 6.94 25.31 -3.19
CA LYS A 63 7.77 25.48 -1.99
C LYS A 63 8.48 24.20 -1.55
N VAL A 64 8.13 23.05 -2.13
CA VAL A 64 8.78 21.76 -1.85
C VAL A 64 9.98 21.62 -2.80
N PRO A 65 11.17 21.28 -2.30
CA PRO A 65 12.36 21.14 -3.13
C PRO A 65 12.30 19.90 -4.02
N GLU A 66 13.05 19.93 -5.13
CA GLU A 66 13.14 18.83 -6.11
C GLU A 66 13.48 17.49 -5.44
N GLY A 67 14.47 17.49 -4.54
CA GLY A 67 14.92 16.29 -3.84
C GLY A 67 13.88 15.64 -2.93
N ILE A 68 12.78 16.35 -2.59
CA ILE A 68 11.62 15.77 -1.90
C ILE A 68 10.55 15.36 -2.93
N LEU A 69 10.30 16.19 -3.94
CA LEU A 69 9.28 15.94 -4.97
C LEU A 69 9.55 14.70 -5.82
N ILE A 70 10.81 14.29 -5.97
CA ILE A 70 11.19 13.12 -6.78
C ILE A 70 11.00 11.78 -6.06
N ILE A 71 10.84 11.79 -4.73
CA ILE A 71 10.78 10.57 -3.91
C ILE A 71 9.68 9.59 -4.37
N PRO A 72 8.44 10.03 -4.68
CA PRO A 72 7.39 9.12 -5.14
C PRO A 72 7.74 8.33 -6.41
N ILE A 73 8.24 9.01 -7.45
CA ILE A 73 8.59 8.35 -8.71
C ILE A 73 9.84 7.48 -8.55
N LEU A 74 10.78 7.90 -7.70
CA LEU A 74 11.97 7.12 -7.37
C LEU A 74 11.58 5.81 -6.69
N CYS A 75 10.72 5.84 -5.67
CA CYS A 75 10.20 4.65 -5.00
C CYS A 75 9.50 3.70 -5.97
N ASN A 76 8.75 4.22 -6.94
CA ASN A 76 8.09 3.36 -7.92
C ASN A 76 9.08 2.60 -8.81
N VAL A 77 10.33 3.08 -8.96
CA VAL A 77 11.34 2.56 -9.89
C VAL A 77 12.50 1.84 -9.19
N LEU A 78 12.74 2.12 -7.90
CA LEU A 78 13.80 1.49 -7.10
C LEU A 78 13.82 -0.06 -7.21
N PRO A 79 12.69 -0.78 -7.10
CA PRO A 79 12.70 -2.24 -7.22
C PRO A 79 13.15 -2.72 -8.59
N VAL A 80 12.77 -2.01 -9.66
CA VAL A 80 13.22 -2.31 -11.03
C VAL A 80 14.74 -2.15 -11.10
N SER A 81 15.28 -1.05 -10.56
CA SER A 81 16.73 -0.87 -10.52
C SER A 81 17.43 -2.00 -9.78
N TRP A 82 16.95 -2.37 -8.59
CA TRP A 82 17.57 -3.39 -7.78
C TRP A 82 17.61 -4.75 -8.50
N MET A 83 16.49 -5.17 -9.08
CA MET A 83 16.33 -6.49 -9.70
C MET A 83 17.00 -6.62 -11.07
N PHE A 84 17.20 -5.52 -11.79
CA PHE A 84 17.86 -5.51 -13.10
C PHE A 84 19.32 -5.06 -13.05
N ASP A 85 19.88 -4.84 -11.86
CA ASP A 85 21.21 -4.23 -11.70
C ASP A 85 21.36 -2.94 -12.53
N SER A 86 20.32 -2.10 -12.47
CA SER A 86 20.30 -0.83 -13.20
C SER A 86 20.78 0.31 -12.32
N THR A 87 21.42 1.30 -12.93
CA THR A 87 21.79 2.54 -12.26
C THR A 87 20.71 3.60 -12.47
N ILE A 88 20.08 4.06 -11.38
CA ILE A 88 19.21 5.24 -11.41
C ILE A 88 20.05 6.51 -11.32
N VAL A 89 19.73 7.52 -12.14
CA VAL A 89 20.40 8.82 -12.14
C VAL A 89 19.37 9.92 -11.92
N ILE A 90 19.59 10.73 -10.87
CA ILE A 90 18.75 11.88 -10.51
C ILE A 90 19.59 13.11 -10.12
N ASN A 91 18.99 14.29 -10.23
CA ASN A 91 19.68 15.55 -9.94
C ASN A 91 19.85 15.81 -8.44
N GLU A 92 18.77 15.63 -7.66
CA GLU A 92 18.76 15.98 -6.24
C GLU A 92 17.97 14.96 -5.43
N LEU A 93 18.37 14.73 -4.18
CA LEU A 93 17.61 13.91 -3.25
C LEU A 93 17.80 14.39 -1.81
N ASP A 94 16.75 14.25 -1.00
CA ASP A 94 16.83 14.34 0.45
C ASP A 94 17.85 13.34 1.03
N LYS A 95 18.78 13.85 1.85
CA LYS A 95 19.83 13.05 2.49
C LYS A 95 19.27 11.96 3.39
N THR A 96 18.25 12.30 4.19
CA THR A 96 17.66 11.36 5.14
C THR A 96 17.00 10.19 4.43
N PHE A 97 16.26 10.48 3.36
CA PHE A 97 15.69 9.48 2.49
C PHE A 97 16.77 8.68 1.74
N TYR A 98 17.78 9.33 1.17
CA TYR A 98 18.90 8.65 0.49
C TYR A 98 19.56 7.58 1.38
N GLU A 99 19.83 7.91 2.64
CA GLU A 99 20.39 6.97 3.61
C GLU A 99 19.44 5.81 3.91
N SER A 100 18.12 6.06 3.94
CA SER A 100 17.10 5.03 4.17
C SER A 100 17.02 3.98 3.06
N ILE A 101 17.29 4.35 1.80
CA ILE A 101 17.20 3.44 0.65
C ILE A 101 18.06 2.19 0.85
N SER A 102 19.26 2.36 1.40
CA SER A 102 20.17 1.24 1.67
C SER A 102 19.61 0.23 2.68
N ARG A 103 18.96 0.74 3.74
CA ARG A 103 18.33 -0.07 4.79
C ARG A 103 17.10 -0.79 4.24
N ILE A 104 16.24 -0.05 3.52
CA ILE A 104 15.06 -0.61 2.85
C ILE A 104 15.48 -1.76 1.90
N LYS A 105 16.48 -1.51 1.03
CA LYS A 105 17.00 -2.51 0.10
C LYS A 105 17.52 -3.77 0.81
N ASN A 106 18.23 -3.61 1.93
CA ASN A 106 18.70 -4.74 2.75
C ASN A 106 17.52 -5.56 3.28
N LYS A 107 16.48 -4.90 3.79
CA LYS A 107 15.27 -5.58 4.30
C LYS A 107 14.56 -6.37 3.21
N TYR A 108 14.38 -5.81 2.01
CA TYR A 108 13.88 -6.57 0.85
C TYR A 108 14.75 -7.78 0.51
N SER A 109 16.08 -7.64 0.57
CA SER A 109 17.00 -8.77 0.32
C SER A 109 16.85 -9.90 1.34
N ASN A 110 16.49 -9.59 2.59
CA ASN A 110 16.24 -10.61 3.61
C ASN A 110 14.87 -11.28 3.43
N LEU A 111 13.85 -10.52 2.99
CA LEU A 111 12.52 -11.05 2.69
C LEU A 111 12.52 -11.96 1.46
N TYR A 112 13.35 -11.65 0.45
CA TYR A 112 13.45 -12.39 -0.80
C TYR A 112 14.89 -12.89 -1.03
N PRO A 113 15.38 -13.88 -0.26
CA PRO A 113 16.76 -14.35 -0.33
C PRO A 113 17.12 -15.04 -1.65
N LYS A 114 16.13 -15.42 -2.46
CA LYS A 114 16.31 -15.95 -3.83
C LYS A 114 16.58 -14.84 -4.87
N CYS A 115 16.42 -13.57 -4.49
CA CYS A 115 16.56 -12.41 -5.36
C CYS A 115 17.89 -11.69 -5.11
N ASP A 116 18.54 -11.27 -6.19
CA ASP A 116 19.77 -10.47 -6.14
C ASP A 116 19.46 -8.97 -6.25
N PHE A 117 19.45 -8.26 -5.13
CA PHE A 117 19.22 -6.80 -5.11
C PHE A 117 20.53 -6.03 -5.39
N LYS A 118 20.84 -5.72 -6.66
CA LYS A 118 22.16 -5.16 -7.07
C LYS A 118 22.17 -3.68 -7.42
N GLY A 119 21.10 -3.17 -8.05
CA GLY A 119 21.01 -1.81 -8.60
C GLY A 119 21.50 -0.67 -7.72
N LYS A 120 21.93 0.42 -8.39
CA LYS A 120 22.62 1.57 -7.80
C LYS A 120 21.82 2.86 -8.01
N LEU A 121 22.04 3.84 -7.13
CA LEU A 121 21.48 5.17 -7.24
C LEU A 121 22.61 6.21 -7.26
N LEU A 122 22.68 6.98 -8.34
CA LEU A 122 23.58 8.12 -8.50
C LEU A 122 22.77 9.41 -8.36
N VAL A 123 23.09 10.17 -7.31
CA VAL A 123 22.48 11.47 -7.00
C VAL A 123 23.54 12.54 -7.17
N LYS A 124 23.25 13.57 -7.95
CA LYS A 124 24.21 14.67 -8.17
C LYS A 124 24.33 15.59 -6.94
N ASN A 125 23.21 15.92 -6.30
CA ASN A 125 23.16 16.75 -5.10
C ASN A 125 22.38 16.03 -3.99
N ILE A 126 23.03 15.76 -2.87
CA ILE A 126 22.37 15.23 -1.67
C ILE A 126 22.21 16.40 -0.70
N ILE A 127 20.97 16.75 -0.39
CA ILE A 127 20.64 17.94 0.43
C ILE A 127 20.00 17.49 1.74
N ASP A 128 20.45 18.08 2.85
CA ASP A 128 19.89 17.82 4.18
C ASP A 128 18.65 18.70 4.39
N TYR A 129 17.47 18.16 4.06
CA TYR A 129 16.20 18.85 4.28
C TYR A 129 15.69 18.60 5.69
N GLU A 130 14.93 19.55 6.20
CA GLU A 130 14.40 19.48 7.55
C GLU A 130 12.90 19.74 7.57
N ILE A 131 12.22 19.00 8.43
CA ILE A 131 10.90 19.34 8.95
C ILE A 131 10.95 19.38 10.47
N GLU A 132 10.01 20.11 11.06
CA GLU A 132 9.83 20.07 12.51
C GLU A 132 9.37 18.68 12.97
N HIS A 133 9.94 18.21 14.08
CA HIS A 133 9.39 17.08 14.80
C HIS A 133 8.15 17.53 15.56
N ASN A 134 7.02 16.87 15.34
CA ASN A 134 5.75 17.19 15.98
C ASN A 134 4.83 15.97 16.06
N GLU A 135 3.66 16.16 16.68
CA GLU A 135 2.62 15.14 16.84
C GLU A 135 1.55 15.22 15.73
N LYS A 136 1.90 15.73 14.54
CA LYS A 136 0.98 15.66 13.39
C LYS A 136 1.17 14.35 12.66
N TYR A 137 0.06 13.79 12.18
CA TYR A 137 0.03 12.50 11.51
C TYR A 137 -0.66 12.59 10.15
N LEU A 138 -0.10 11.89 9.17
CA LEU A 138 -0.80 11.45 7.97
C LEU A 138 -1.12 9.97 8.14
N SER A 139 -2.25 9.51 7.66
CA SER A 139 -2.56 8.08 7.62
C SER A 139 -3.20 7.70 6.31
N PHE A 140 -2.65 6.69 5.64
CA PHE A 140 -3.23 6.17 4.42
C PHE A 140 -4.58 5.52 4.69
N PHE A 141 -5.61 5.98 4.00
CA PHE A 141 -6.98 5.60 4.25
C PHE A 141 -7.73 5.26 2.96
N SER A 142 -8.29 4.05 2.92
CA SER A 142 -9.00 3.50 1.76
C SER A 142 -10.39 2.94 2.11
N LEU A 143 -10.86 3.14 3.35
CA LEU A 143 -12.07 2.52 3.92
C LEU A 143 -12.01 0.98 4.03
N GLY A 144 -10.88 0.37 3.70
CA GLY A 144 -10.66 -1.05 3.94
C GLY A 144 -10.40 -1.34 5.42
N VAL A 145 -10.69 -2.57 5.86
CA VAL A 145 -10.51 -3.05 7.25
C VAL A 145 -9.20 -2.57 7.87
N ASP A 146 -8.08 -2.78 7.19
CA ASP A 146 -6.75 -2.50 7.73
C ASP A 146 -6.56 -0.99 7.98
N SER A 147 -6.92 -0.17 7.00
CA SER A 147 -6.82 1.30 7.13
C SER A 147 -7.85 1.87 8.11
N THR A 148 -9.07 1.33 8.16
CA THR A 148 -10.11 1.82 9.08
C THR A 148 -9.74 1.50 10.53
N SER A 149 -9.25 0.30 10.82
CA SER A 149 -8.75 -0.02 12.16
C SER A 149 -7.56 0.86 12.55
N THR A 150 -6.66 1.17 11.59
CA THR A 150 -5.52 2.07 11.82
C THR A 150 -5.98 3.47 12.22
N ILE A 151 -6.98 4.02 11.52
CA ILE A 151 -7.57 5.32 11.85
C ILE A 151 -8.24 5.29 13.21
N ILE A 152 -9.08 4.30 13.50
CA ILE A 152 -9.81 4.19 14.78
C ILE A 152 -8.83 4.14 15.95
N ASN A 153 -7.78 3.30 15.86
CA ASN A 153 -6.77 3.18 16.92
C ASN A 153 -5.94 4.47 17.13
N ASN A 154 -5.96 5.38 16.16
CA ASN A 154 -5.18 6.61 16.19
C ASN A 154 -6.05 7.86 16.06
N ILE A 155 -7.37 7.74 16.29
CA ILE A 155 -8.32 8.82 16.00
C ILE A 155 -8.06 10.06 16.86
N ASP A 156 -7.63 9.85 18.11
CA ASP A 156 -7.26 10.91 19.06
C ASP A 156 -6.05 11.74 18.60
N LYS A 157 -5.19 11.17 17.74
CA LYS A 157 -4.06 11.90 17.13
C LYS A 157 -4.51 12.82 16.00
N ASN A 158 -5.80 12.81 15.65
CA ASN A 158 -6.42 13.59 14.57
C ASN A 158 -5.62 13.53 13.26
N PRO A 159 -5.37 12.33 12.70
CA PRO A 159 -4.55 12.18 11.51
C PRO A 159 -5.24 12.79 10.30
N ILE A 160 -4.45 13.39 9.40
CA ILE A 160 -4.92 13.76 8.07
C ILE A 160 -5.01 12.49 7.22
N LEU A 161 -6.22 12.19 6.75
CA LEU A 161 -6.51 11.04 5.91
C LEU A 161 -5.92 11.23 4.52
N VAL A 162 -5.08 10.29 4.06
CA VAL A 162 -4.47 10.32 2.73
C VAL A 162 -5.07 9.23 1.86
N ASN A 163 -5.70 9.60 0.76
CA ASN A 163 -6.20 8.64 -0.23
C ASN A 163 -5.54 8.88 -1.59
N ILE A 164 -5.04 7.80 -2.22
CA ILE A 164 -4.42 7.85 -3.55
C ILE A 164 -5.43 7.39 -4.61
N ARG A 165 -5.92 8.35 -5.41
CA ARG A 165 -6.72 8.08 -6.62
C ARG A 165 -5.80 7.56 -7.73
N GLY A 166 -6.16 6.42 -8.33
CA GLY A 166 -5.31 5.71 -9.30
C GLY A 166 -4.51 4.54 -8.70
N SER A 167 -4.66 4.24 -7.40
CA SER A 167 -4.08 3.03 -6.78
C SER A 167 -4.98 1.81 -6.98
N ASP A 168 -6.15 1.78 -6.32
CA ASP A 168 -7.07 0.64 -6.34
C ASP A 168 -8.14 0.77 -7.43
N ILE A 169 -8.61 2.01 -7.66
CA ILE A 169 -9.57 2.34 -8.73
C ILE A 169 -8.81 3.09 -9.83
N PRO A 170 -8.86 2.62 -11.10
CA PRO A 170 -8.24 3.31 -12.23
C PRO A 170 -8.71 4.75 -12.36
N LEU A 171 -7.87 5.61 -12.94
CA LEU A 171 -8.16 7.04 -13.09
C LEU A 171 -9.33 7.32 -14.04
N GLU A 172 -9.60 6.40 -14.96
CA GLU A 172 -10.68 6.45 -15.94
C GLU A 172 -12.05 6.12 -15.32
N GLU A 173 -12.08 5.49 -14.15
CA GLU A 173 -13.30 4.99 -13.50
C GLU A 173 -13.92 6.07 -12.60
N GLU A 174 -14.38 7.15 -13.23
CA GLU A 174 -14.88 8.36 -12.55
C GLU A 174 -16.03 8.07 -11.56
N ILE A 175 -16.94 7.16 -11.91
CA ILE A 175 -18.07 6.77 -11.06
C ILE A 175 -17.57 6.19 -9.73
N GLY A 176 -16.62 5.26 -9.79
CA GLY A 176 -16.04 4.64 -8.61
C GLY A 176 -15.22 5.62 -7.77
N LEU A 177 -14.41 6.44 -8.43
CA LEU A 177 -13.62 7.48 -7.76
C LEU A 177 -14.53 8.49 -7.04
N ASN A 178 -15.62 8.92 -7.66
CA ASN A 178 -16.58 9.83 -7.05
C ASN A 178 -17.31 9.19 -5.87
N TYR A 179 -17.72 7.92 -6.00
CA TYR A 179 -18.38 7.17 -4.93
C TYR A 179 -17.47 7.03 -3.70
N ILE A 180 -16.22 6.57 -3.88
CA ILE A 180 -15.25 6.44 -2.78
C ILE A 180 -14.88 7.80 -2.21
N SER A 181 -14.72 8.82 -3.04
CA SER A 181 -14.43 10.18 -2.57
C SER A 181 -15.56 10.74 -1.71
N LYS A 182 -16.81 10.43 -2.06
CA LYS A 182 -17.96 10.77 -1.22
C LYS A 182 -17.91 10.03 0.11
N LYS A 183 -17.74 8.70 0.13
CA LYS A 183 -17.66 7.94 1.39
C LYS A 183 -16.52 8.42 2.31
N LEU A 184 -15.35 8.71 1.74
CA LEU A 184 -14.22 9.28 2.49
C LEU A 184 -14.52 10.68 3.02
N THR A 185 -15.28 11.48 2.25
CA THR A 185 -15.75 12.80 2.69
C THR A 185 -16.71 12.67 3.86
N ASP A 186 -17.73 11.83 3.70
CA ASP A 186 -18.74 11.59 4.73
C ASP A 186 -18.07 11.06 6.02
N PHE A 187 -17.14 10.10 5.94
CA PHE A 187 -16.36 9.63 7.10
C PHE A 187 -15.53 10.75 7.74
N SER A 188 -14.81 11.53 6.93
CA SER A 188 -13.96 12.59 7.47
C SER A 188 -14.75 13.70 8.17
N GLU A 189 -15.92 14.06 7.64
CA GLU A 189 -16.77 15.10 8.22
C GLU A 189 -17.43 14.60 9.51
N GLU A 190 -17.91 13.35 9.51
CA GLU A 190 -18.50 12.71 10.68
C GLU A 190 -17.54 12.69 11.88
N PHE A 191 -16.27 12.34 11.65
CA PHE A 191 -15.28 12.24 12.73
C PHE A 191 -14.37 13.48 12.87
N GLY A 192 -14.70 14.58 12.20
CA GLY A 192 -13.94 15.84 12.31
C GLY A 192 -12.48 15.76 11.82
N LEU A 193 -12.18 14.82 10.93
CA LEU A 193 -10.83 14.57 10.40
C LEU A 193 -10.59 15.36 9.12
N LYS A 194 -9.35 15.84 8.95
CA LYS A 194 -8.91 16.41 7.67
C LYS A 194 -8.58 15.30 6.68
N LYS A 195 -8.67 15.60 5.39
CA LYS A 195 -8.30 14.67 4.32
C LYS A 195 -7.56 15.37 3.18
N VAL A 196 -6.75 14.60 2.48
CA VAL A 196 -6.13 14.97 1.20
C VAL A 196 -6.28 13.83 0.20
N PHE A 197 -6.67 14.18 -1.03
CA PHE A 197 -6.66 13.26 -2.15
C PHE A 197 -5.41 13.52 -2.99
N ILE A 198 -4.68 12.45 -3.31
CA ILE A 198 -3.53 12.48 -4.20
C ILE A 198 -3.92 11.72 -5.46
N LYS A 199 -3.90 12.36 -6.62
CA LYS A 199 -4.19 11.71 -7.91
C LYS A 199 -2.87 11.35 -8.58
N SER A 200 -2.69 10.09 -8.98
CA SER A 200 -1.42 9.61 -9.53
C SER A 200 -1.64 8.50 -10.54
N ASP A 201 -0.83 8.51 -11.61
CA ASP A 201 -0.82 7.45 -12.63
C ASP A 201 0.27 6.39 -12.38
N PHE A 202 0.89 6.38 -11.19
CA PHE A 202 2.05 5.54 -10.89
C PHE A 202 1.85 4.02 -11.16
N ARG A 203 0.61 3.51 -11.08
CA ARG A 203 0.25 2.13 -11.47
C ARG A 203 0.44 1.84 -12.95
N ARG A 204 0.40 2.86 -13.81
CA ARG A 204 0.54 2.77 -15.27
C ARG A 204 1.98 2.93 -15.72
N LEU A 205 2.90 3.31 -14.86
CA LEU A 205 4.30 3.51 -15.25
C LEU A 205 4.96 2.19 -15.68
N LEU A 206 4.79 1.15 -14.86
CA LEU A 206 5.47 -0.13 -15.02
C LEU A 206 4.56 -1.18 -15.63
N ASN A 207 5.13 -2.05 -16.46
CA ASN A 207 4.46 -3.26 -16.91
C ASN A 207 4.58 -4.35 -15.83
N THR A 208 3.70 -4.30 -14.83
CA THR A 208 3.72 -5.23 -13.70
C THR A 208 3.48 -6.69 -14.12
N GLN A 209 2.82 -6.92 -15.26
CA GLN A 209 2.66 -8.28 -15.79
C GLN A 209 3.99 -8.85 -16.26
N ASN A 210 4.74 -8.11 -17.09
CA ASN A 210 6.06 -8.54 -17.56
C ASN A 210 7.04 -8.69 -16.40
N LEU A 211 6.99 -7.78 -15.43
CA LEU A 211 7.80 -7.87 -14.21
C LEU A 211 7.45 -9.11 -13.38
N SER A 212 6.15 -9.39 -13.18
CA SER A 212 5.72 -10.59 -12.45
C SER A 212 6.16 -11.86 -13.18
N ASN A 213 5.93 -11.95 -14.49
CA ASN A 213 6.36 -13.12 -15.28
C ASN A 213 7.87 -13.37 -15.21
N LYS A 214 8.68 -12.30 -15.15
CA LYS A 214 10.15 -12.42 -15.09
C LYS A 214 10.66 -12.91 -13.73
N PHE A 215 10.00 -12.53 -12.64
CA PHE A 215 10.48 -12.77 -11.28
C PHE A 215 9.61 -13.70 -10.43
N GLN A 216 8.61 -14.34 -11.04
CA GLN A 216 7.63 -15.18 -10.36
C GLN A 216 8.28 -16.28 -9.52
N GLU A 217 9.28 -16.98 -10.08
CA GLU A 217 9.94 -18.11 -9.39
C GLU A 217 10.75 -17.67 -8.18
N GLN A 218 11.38 -16.49 -8.25
CA GLN A 218 12.20 -15.97 -7.16
C GLN A 218 11.35 -15.33 -6.05
N LEU A 219 10.22 -14.72 -6.41
CA LEU A 219 9.34 -14.02 -5.48
C LEU A 219 8.30 -14.94 -4.84
N ASP A 220 7.89 -16.02 -5.51
CA ASP A 220 6.70 -16.82 -5.16
C ASP A 220 5.44 -15.94 -4.98
N ASP A 221 5.40 -14.85 -5.74
CA ASP A 221 4.41 -13.79 -5.64
C ASP A 221 4.41 -12.94 -6.93
N ASN A 222 3.45 -12.02 -7.05
CA ASN A 222 3.40 -11.01 -8.09
C ASN A 222 4.24 -9.78 -7.73
N TRP A 223 4.72 -9.06 -8.75
CA TRP A 223 5.60 -7.90 -8.57
C TRP A 223 5.00 -6.80 -7.69
N TRP A 224 3.70 -6.54 -7.85
CA TRP A 224 3.02 -5.46 -7.12
C TRP A 224 2.96 -5.77 -5.61
N HIS A 225 2.46 -6.94 -5.24
CA HIS A 225 2.38 -7.37 -3.86
C HIS A 225 3.77 -7.60 -3.25
N GLY A 226 4.70 -8.22 -4.00
CA GLY A 226 5.99 -8.60 -3.46
C GLY A 226 6.99 -7.45 -3.30
N LEU A 227 7.10 -6.56 -4.30
CA LEU A 227 8.21 -5.59 -4.34
C LEU A 227 7.82 -4.11 -4.44
N GLN A 228 6.62 -3.76 -4.92
CA GLN A 228 6.34 -2.39 -5.34
C GLN A 228 5.39 -1.61 -4.40
N HIS A 229 4.27 -2.22 -3.97
CA HIS A 229 3.14 -1.43 -3.49
C HIS A 229 3.42 -0.55 -2.27
N GLY A 230 4.07 -1.08 -1.22
CA GLY A 230 4.30 -0.33 0.02
C GLY A 230 5.13 0.92 -0.20
N MET A 231 6.32 0.79 -0.79
CA MET A 231 7.16 1.96 -1.09
C MET A 231 6.49 2.95 -2.03
N SER A 232 5.79 2.46 -3.06
CA SER A 232 5.09 3.33 -3.98
C SER A 232 3.98 4.11 -3.27
N ILE A 233 3.20 3.49 -2.39
CA ILE A 233 2.13 4.18 -1.65
C ILE A 233 2.71 5.16 -0.63
N ILE A 234 3.60 4.69 0.26
CA ILE A 234 4.19 5.47 1.35
C ILE A 234 4.79 6.78 0.85
N SER A 235 5.54 6.71 -0.25
CA SER A 235 6.26 7.84 -0.80
C SER A 235 5.36 8.99 -1.29
N HIS A 236 4.12 8.72 -1.72
CA HIS A 236 3.20 9.78 -2.18
C HIS A 236 2.85 10.78 -1.08
N ALA A 237 2.88 10.38 0.20
CA ALA A 237 2.61 11.28 1.31
C ALA A 237 3.77 12.25 1.58
N ILE A 238 5.01 11.94 1.18
CA ILE A 238 6.22 12.66 1.61
C ILE A 238 6.24 14.13 1.16
N PRO A 239 5.93 14.50 -0.11
CA PRO A 239 5.87 15.90 -0.50
C PRO A 239 4.82 16.71 0.26
N TYR A 240 3.64 16.11 0.53
CA TYR A 240 2.61 16.75 1.36
C TYR A 240 3.09 16.90 2.81
N ALA A 241 3.68 15.85 3.38
CA ALA A 241 4.24 15.86 4.72
C ALA A 241 5.27 16.98 4.89
N TYR A 242 6.17 17.16 3.91
CA TYR A 242 7.13 18.25 3.89
C TYR A 242 6.47 19.63 3.83
N LEU A 243 5.53 19.82 2.90
CA LEU A 243 4.84 21.10 2.69
C LEU A 243 4.05 21.57 3.92
N TYR A 244 3.50 20.62 4.68
CA TYR A 244 2.67 20.87 5.86
C TYR A 244 3.40 20.69 7.19
N GLN A 245 4.71 20.38 7.16
CA GLN A 245 5.53 20.12 8.34
C GLN A 245 4.91 19.02 9.21
N ILE A 246 4.74 17.83 8.63
CA ILE A 246 4.17 16.65 9.30
C ILE A 246 5.24 15.57 9.39
N SER A 247 5.60 15.18 10.62
CA SER A 247 6.72 14.24 10.84
C SER A 247 6.33 12.77 10.88
N ASN A 248 5.04 12.42 10.88
CA ASN A 248 4.60 11.04 11.07
C ASN A 248 3.65 10.61 9.95
N VAL A 249 3.95 9.49 9.30
CA VAL A 249 3.11 8.88 8.27
C VAL A 249 2.76 7.45 8.71
N LEU A 250 1.48 7.12 8.78
CA LEU A 250 0.99 5.80 9.15
C LEU A 250 0.60 5.02 7.89
N ILE A 251 1.06 3.77 7.79
CA ILE A 251 0.60 2.79 6.81
C ILE A 251 0.07 1.57 7.56
N ALA A 252 -1.10 1.08 7.16
CA ALA A 252 -1.78 -0.01 7.85
C ALA A 252 -1.11 -1.35 7.59
N SER A 253 -1.00 -2.18 8.64
CA SER A 253 -0.57 -3.56 8.50
C SER A 253 -1.61 -4.40 7.77
N THR A 254 -1.17 -5.30 6.88
CA THR A 254 -2.05 -6.35 6.34
C THR A 254 -2.01 -7.57 7.25
N TYR A 255 -0.81 -8.06 7.52
CA TYR A 255 -0.56 -9.22 8.37
C TYR A 255 -0.17 -8.80 9.77
N SER A 256 -0.50 -9.66 10.73
CA SER A 256 -0.14 -9.59 12.13
C SER A 256 0.98 -10.57 12.49
N LYS A 257 1.49 -10.46 13.71
CA LYS A 257 2.38 -11.47 14.28
C LYS A 257 1.73 -12.85 14.29
N LYS A 258 0.47 -12.95 14.72
CA LYS A 258 -0.30 -14.20 14.76
C LYS A 258 -0.41 -14.86 13.38
N GLU A 259 -0.71 -14.09 12.34
CA GLU A 259 -0.81 -14.63 10.97
C GLU A 259 0.56 -15.08 10.45
N SER A 260 1.64 -14.38 10.81
CA SER A 260 3.01 -14.80 10.47
C SER A 260 3.40 -16.11 11.18
N GLU A 261 3.03 -16.25 12.46
CA GLU A 261 3.20 -17.50 13.22
C GLU A 261 2.43 -18.67 12.62
N ILE A 262 1.18 -18.47 12.20
CA ILE A 262 0.38 -19.49 11.50
C ILE A 262 1.04 -19.89 10.17
N TYR A 263 1.65 -18.93 9.46
CA TYR A 263 2.38 -19.20 8.23
C TYR A 263 3.74 -19.90 8.48
N GLY A 264 4.27 -19.85 9.71
CA GLY A 264 5.55 -20.45 10.07
C GLY A 264 6.77 -19.58 9.74
N VAL A 265 6.60 -18.26 9.69
CA VAL A 265 7.68 -17.29 9.42
C VAL A 265 7.67 -16.15 10.44
N ASN A 266 8.79 -15.45 10.59
CA ASN A 266 8.86 -14.27 11.45
C ASN A 266 8.05 -13.09 10.90
N GLU A 267 7.98 -12.98 9.57
CA GLU A 267 7.30 -11.90 8.85
C GLU A 267 6.91 -12.43 7.48
N ILE A 268 5.63 -12.36 7.12
CA ILE A 268 5.15 -12.78 5.79
C ILE A 268 5.74 -11.82 4.74
N PRO A 269 6.49 -12.30 3.73
CA PRO A 269 7.07 -11.43 2.72
C PRO A 269 6.00 -10.70 1.89
N CYS A 270 6.04 -9.38 1.94
CA CYS A 270 5.32 -8.51 1.01
C CYS A 270 6.01 -7.14 0.93
N ALA A 271 5.61 -6.29 -0.02
CA ALA A 271 6.22 -4.97 -0.20
C ALA A 271 5.83 -3.94 0.88
N SER A 272 4.98 -4.30 1.84
CA SER A 272 4.58 -3.45 2.97
C SER A 272 4.65 -4.27 4.25
N CYS A 273 5.82 -4.27 4.86
CA CYS A 273 6.16 -5.03 6.04
C CYS A 273 6.70 -4.10 7.13
N PRO A 274 6.50 -4.38 8.43
CA PRO A 274 7.10 -3.60 9.50
C PRO A 274 8.61 -3.40 9.33
N SER A 275 9.33 -4.41 8.86
CA SER A 275 10.78 -4.34 8.70
C SER A 275 11.23 -3.43 7.55
N THR A 276 10.39 -3.20 6.53
CA THR A 276 10.68 -2.31 5.40
C THR A 276 10.12 -0.92 5.61
N ASP A 277 8.87 -0.82 6.03
CA ASP A 277 8.12 0.44 6.03
C ASP A 277 8.65 1.39 7.10
N ASN A 278 9.03 0.87 8.27
CA ASN A 278 9.58 1.66 9.36
C ASN A 278 10.98 2.25 9.05
N GLU A 279 11.67 1.72 8.03
CA GLU A 279 12.97 2.23 7.59
C GLU A 279 12.85 3.52 6.79
N PHE A 280 11.67 3.83 6.25
CA PHE A 280 11.42 5.10 5.56
C PHE A 280 11.60 6.27 6.51
N LYS A 281 12.57 7.11 6.17
CA LYS A 281 12.84 8.39 6.82
C LYS A 281 12.93 9.47 5.76
N PHE A 282 12.54 10.69 6.08
CA PHE A 282 12.63 11.82 5.17
C PHE A 282 12.83 13.13 5.94
N ALA A 283 13.47 14.12 5.32
CA ALA A 283 13.62 15.48 5.84
C ALA A 283 14.02 15.54 7.33
N LYS A 284 15.07 14.79 7.71
CA LYS A 284 15.70 14.67 9.03
C LYS A 284 14.86 14.14 10.19
N LYS A 285 13.56 14.44 10.23
CA LYS A 285 12.63 14.12 11.33
C LYS A 285 11.35 13.45 10.88
N GLY A 286 11.16 13.23 9.58
CA GLY A 286 10.05 12.47 9.02
C GLY A 286 10.22 10.97 9.22
N ASN A 287 9.15 10.33 9.68
CA ASN A 287 9.09 8.91 10.00
C ASN A 287 7.84 8.28 9.40
N VAL A 288 7.98 7.03 8.98
CA VAL A 288 6.87 6.15 8.62
C VAL A 288 6.71 5.09 9.71
N TYR A 289 5.47 4.77 10.03
CA TYR A 289 5.09 3.74 11.01
C TYR A 289 4.14 2.74 10.36
N HIS A 290 4.53 1.46 10.43
CA HIS A 290 3.70 0.34 10.04
C HIS A 290 2.80 -0.05 11.23
N GLU A 291 1.54 0.33 11.16
CA GLU A 291 0.63 0.37 12.30
C GLU A 291 -0.32 -0.85 12.33
N GLY A 292 -0.54 -1.42 13.51
CA GLY A 292 -1.52 -2.49 13.73
C GLY A 292 -1.00 -3.92 13.56
N ILE A 293 0.32 -4.15 13.60
CA ILE A 293 0.97 -5.48 13.45
C ILE A 293 0.59 -6.46 14.58
N GLU A 294 0.15 -5.94 15.72
CA GLU A 294 -0.32 -6.69 16.88
C GLU A 294 -1.74 -7.24 16.73
N ASN A 295 -2.53 -6.67 15.82
CA ASN A 295 -3.94 -7.03 15.64
C ASN A 295 -4.09 -7.95 14.43
N SER A 296 -4.63 -9.16 14.63
CA SER A 296 -5.05 -10.00 13.50
C SER A 296 -6.12 -9.31 12.68
N ARG A 297 -6.39 -9.80 11.47
CA ARG A 297 -7.51 -9.26 10.71
C ARG A 297 -8.84 -9.34 11.49
N GLN A 298 -9.07 -10.41 12.23
CA GLN A 298 -10.29 -10.57 12.99
C GLN A 298 -10.37 -9.54 14.13
N ASP A 299 -9.25 -9.27 14.82
CA ASP A 299 -9.18 -8.21 15.84
C ASP A 299 -9.51 -6.84 15.24
N LYS A 300 -8.98 -6.53 14.04
CA LYS A 300 -9.28 -5.28 13.32
C LYS A 300 -10.76 -5.15 12.98
N ILE A 301 -11.42 -6.24 12.54
CA ILE A 301 -12.86 -6.26 12.26
C ILE A 301 -13.64 -5.97 13.54
N ARG A 302 -13.31 -6.64 14.66
CA ARG A 302 -13.93 -6.40 15.96
C ARG A 302 -13.77 -4.95 16.42
N THR A 303 -12.57 -4.37 16.29
CA THR A 303 -12.31 -2.96 16.60
C THR A 303 -13.22 -2.03 15.81
N ILE A 304 -13.39 -2.28 14.51
CA ILE A 304 -14.28 -1.48 13.66
C ILE A 304 -15.73 -1.62 14.11
N ILE A 305 -16.20 -2.85 14.35
CA ILE A 305 -17.58 -3.11 14.78
C ILE A 305 -17.88 -2.38 16.08
N ASN A 306 -17.03 -2.55 17.10
CA ASN A 306 -17.22 -1.91 18.40
C ASN A 306 -17.25 -0.39 18.26
N PHE A 307 -16.31 0.19 17.51
CA PHE A 307 -16.26 1.63 17.29
C PHE A 307 -17.52 2.15 16.58
N LEU A 308 -18.01 1.42 15.58
CA LEU A 308 -19.22 1.83 14.85
C LEU A 308 -20.48 1.70 15.71
N ASP A 309 -20.60 0.63 16.51
CA ASP A 309 -21.69 0.45 17.46
C ASP A 309 -21.69 1.57 18.52
N ASP A 310 -20.53 1.87 19.11
CA ASP A 310 -20.37 2.90 20.15
C ASP A 310 -20.72 4.31 19.64
N ASN A 311 -20.66 4.53 18.32
CA ASN A 311 -20.99 5.80 17.67
C ASN A 311 -22.34 5.79 16.93
N ASP A 312 -23.11 4.70 17.00
CA ASP A 312 -24.38 4.50 16.26
C ASP A 312 -24.23 4.75 14.75
N LYS A 313 -23.20 4.15 14.14
CA LYS A 313 -22.83 4.32 12.72
C LYS A 313 -22.78 2.99 11.98
N ASN A 314 -23.02 3.06 10.67
CA ASN A 314 -23.03 1.92 9.75
C ASN A 314 -22.41 2.30 8.38
N ASP A 315 -22.08 1.30 7.55
CA ASP A 315 -21.74 1.43 6.12
C ASP A 315 -20.51 2.29 5.75
N TYR A 316 -19.41 2.25 6.51
CA TYR A 316 -18.15 2.87 6.05
C TYR A 316 -17.24 1.95 5.25
N LEU A 317 -17.33 0.62 5.40
CA LEU A 317 -16.32 -0.28 4.84
C LEU A 317 -16.41 -0.44 3.31
N HIS A 318 -15.25 -0.38 2.68
CA HIS A 318 -15.04 -0.75 1.28
C HIS A 318 -13.75 -1.55 1.15
N VAL A 319 -13.87 -2.85 0.82
CA VAL A 319 -12.74 -3.78 0.76
C VAL A 319 -12.49 -4.32 -0.65
N CYS A 320 -13.43 -4.14 -1.56
CA CYS A 320 -13.35 -4.75 -2.88
C CYS A 320 -12.25 -4.12 -3.74
N TRP A 321 -11.51 -4.98 -4.43
CA TRP A 321 -10.45 -4.60 -5.36
C TRP A 321 -10.74 -5.02 -6.81
N LYS A 322 -11.83 -5.76 -7.04
CA LYS A 322 -12.23 -6.25 -8.37
C LYS A 322 -13.24 -5.35 -9.08
N ASN A 323 -14.07 -4.66 -8.31
CA ASN A 323 -15.15 -3.83 -8.85
C ASN A 323 -14.72 -2.37 -8.89
N THR A 324 -14.71 -1.79 -10.09
CA THR A 324 -14.28 -0.41 -10.30
C THR A 324 -15.36 0.61 -9.97
N SER A 325 -16.61 0.20 -9.76
CA SER A 325 -17.71 1.12 -9.38
C SER A 325 -17.63 1.68 -7.96
N GLY A 326 -16.59 1.32 -7.20
CA GLY A 326 -16.37 1.76 -5.81
C GLY A 326 -17.28 1.06 -4.79
N LYS A 327 -18.05 0.05 -5.19
CA LYS A 327 -18.92 -0.73 -4.29
C LYS A 327 -18.33 -2.11 -4.02
N ASN A 328 -18.62 -2.65 -2.84
CA ASN A 328 -18.30 -4.04 -2.54
C ASN A 328 -19.05 -4.99 -3.50
N CYS A 329 -18.33 -5.85 -4.22
CA CYS A 329 -18.95 -6.79 -5.15
C CYS A 329 -19.64 -7.98 -4.47
N ASN A 330 -19.33 -8.23 -3.19
CA ASN A 330 -19.85 -9.34 -2.38
C ASN A 330 -19.50 -10.75 -2.89
N LEU A 331 -18.62 -10.87 -3.89
CA LEU A 331 -18.29 -12.14 -4.55
C LEU A 331 -16.81 -12.52 -4.47
N CYS A 332 -15.90 -11.54 -4.49
CA CYS A 332 -14.46 -11.81 -4.50
C CYS A 332 -13.96 -12.26 -3.12
N GLU A 333 -12.82 -12.96 -3.11
CA GLU A 333 -12.16 -13.46 -1.89
C GLU A 333 -12.13 -12.43 -0.74
N LYS A 334 -11.71 -11.19 -1.04
CA LYS A 334 -11.56 -10.14 -0.02
C LYS A 334 -12.89 -9.65 0.54
N CYS A 335 -13.94 -9.61 -0.29
CA CYS A 335 -15.31 -9.37 0.18
C CYS A 335 -15.78 -10.55 1.03
N SER A 336 -15.68 -11.76 0.50
CA SER A 336 -16.11 -13.01 1.14
C SER A 336 -15.52 -13.20 2.53
N ARG A 337 -14.19 -13.04 2.69
CA ARG A 337 -13.56 -13.16 4.01
C ARG A 337 -13.96 -12.06 4.97
N THR A 338 -14.21 -10.85 4.48
CA THR A 338 -14.66 -9.74 5.34
C THR A 338 -16.12 -9.96 5.78
N ILE A 339 -16.99 -10.43 4.89
CA ILE A 339 -18.37 -10.84 5.20
C ILE A 339 -18.36 -11.92 6.29
N MET A 340 -17.55 -12.97 6.13
CA MET A 340 -17.44 -14.04 7.12
C MET A 340 -16.84 -13.55 8.45
N GLY A 341 -15.85 -12.64 8.41
CA GLY A 341 -15.27 -12.06 9.63
C GLY A 341 -16.26 -11.18 10.40
N ILE A 342 -17.08 -10.39 9.72
CA ILE A 342 -18.15 -9.60 10.37
C ILE A 342 -19.21 -10.53 10.97
N LEU A 343 -19.60 -11.56 10.23
CA LEU A 343 -20.54 -12.55 10.72
C LEU A 343 -20.01 -13.30 11.95
N ALA A 344 -18.70 -13.58 12.01
CA ALA A 344 -18.06 -14.21 13.16
C ALA A 344 -18.17 -13.37 14.45
N GLU A 345 -18.30 -12.04 14.33
CA GLU A 345 -18.61 -11.13 15.44
C GLU A 345 -20.13 -11.03 15.73
N LYS A 346 -20.93 -11.95 15.17
CA LYS A 346 -22.41 -12.04 15.33
C LYS A 346 -23.15 -10.80 14.83
N LYS A 347 -22.59 -10.11 13.84
CA LYS A 347 -23.17 -8.93 13.18
C LYS A 347 -23.66 -9.23 11.77
N ASP A 348 -24.63 -8.46 11.27
CA ASP A 348 -25.11 -8.56 9.89
C ASP A 348 -24.19 -7.77 8.95
N PRO A 349 -23.49 -8.41 8.00
CA PRO A 349 -22.63 -7.71 7.04
C PRO A 349 -23.36 -6.64 6.20
N ASN A 350 -24.68 -6.71 6.06
CA ASN A 350 -25.47 -5.67 5.38
C ASN A 350 -25.38 -4.30 6.06
N ASP A 351 -25.11 -4.25 7.37
CA ASP A 351 -24.94 -3.00 8.12
C ASP A 351 -23.54 -2.38 7.92
N TYR A 352 -22.61 -3.12 7.30
CA TYR A 352 -21.20 -2.73 7.16
C TYR A 352 -20.79 -2.57 5.69
N GLY A 353 -21.74 -2.20 4.83
CA GLY A 353 -21.48 -1.85 3.43
C GLY A 353 -21.38 -3.02 2.47
N PHE A 354 -21.90 -4.18 2.86
CA PHE A 354 -22.10 -5.33 1.99
C PHE A 354 -23.57 -5.49 1.61
N LYS A 355 -23.82 -6.33 0.60
CA LYS A 355 -25.18 -6.79 0.24
C LYS A 355 -25.15 -8.30 0.20
N VAL A 356 -25.62 -8.93 1.27
CA VAL A 356 -25.44 -10.35 1.54
C VAL A 356 -26.80 -11.04 1.63
N ASN A 357 -26.90 -12.19 0.98
CA ASN A 357 -28.03 -13.11 1.07
C ASN A 357 -27.54 -14.57 0.98
N ASP A 358 -28.46 -15.54 0.98
CA ASP A 358 -28.12 -16.97 0.92
C ASP A 358 -27.20 -17.33 -0.27
N LYS A 359 -27.38 -16.71 -1.45
CA LYS A 359 -26.51 -16.94 -2.62
C LYS A 359 -25.08 -16.47 -2.39
N THR A 360 -24.88 -15.45 -1.55
CA THR A 360 -23.55 -15.00 -1.16
C THR A 360 -22.83 -16.11 -0.39
N PHE A 361 -23.50 -16.77 0.56
CA PHE A 361 -22.91 -17.86 1.33
C PHE A 361 -22.67 -19.11 0.49
N GLU A 362 -23.57 -19.43 -0.44
CA GLU A 362 -23.36 -20.48 -1.45
C GLU A 362 -22.09 -20.22 -2.27
N ASN A 363 -21.92 -19.00 -2.79
CA ASN A 363 -20.70 -18.60 -3.52
C ASN A 363 -19.43 -18.75 -2.67
N ILE A 364 -19.47 -18.36 -1.40
CA ILE A 364 -18.32 -18.50 -0.49
C ILE A 364 -17.97 -19.98 -0.31
N LYS A 365 -18.97 -20.82 -0.06
CA LYS A 365 -18.79 -22.26 0.11
C LYS A 365 -18.20 -22.93 -1.13
N GLU A 366 -18.71 -22.59 -2.31
CA GLU A 366 -18.23 -23.17 -3.57
C GLU A 366 -16.79 -22.77 -3.91
N ASN A 367 -16.40 -21.54 -3.55
CA ASN A 367 -15.10 -20.98 -3.91
C ASN A 367 -14.05 -21.10 -2.79
N ILE A 368 -14.40 -21.63 -1.62
CA ILE A 368 -13.49 -21.63 -0.45
C ILE A 368 -12.14 -22.27 -0.77
N ASN A 369 -12.13 -23.40 -1.48
CA ASN A 369 -10.91 -24.11 -1.85
C ASN A 369 -9.98 -23.26 -2.74
N GLU A 370 -10.54 -22.43 -3.61
CA GLU A 370 -9.76 -21.52 -4.46
C GLU A 370 -9.31 -20.28 -3.66
N PHE A 371 -10.18 -19.74 -2.81
CA PHE A 371 -9.87 -18.60 -1.92
C PHE A 371 -8.77 -18.94 -0.89
N SER A 372 -8.73 -20.18 -0.41
CA SER A 372 -7.76 -20.69 0.56
C SER A 372 -6.54 -21.36 -0.09
N LYS A 373 -6.46 -21.40 -1.44
CA LYS A 373 -5.38 -22.08 -2.16
C LYS A 373 -4.01 -21.44 -1.92
N ASN A 374 -3.97 -20.10 -1.88
CA ASN A 374 -2.75 -19.37 -1.58
C ASN A 374 -2.53 -19.39 -0.06
N LYS A 375 -1.40 -19.98 0.39
CA LYS A 375 -1.06 -20.09 1.81
C LYS A 375 -1.01 -18.71 2.50
N ILE A 376 -0.56 -17.68 1.80
CA ILE A 376 -0.41 -16.30 2.31
C ILE A 376 -1.78 -15.67 2.60
N THR A 377 -2.82 -15.97 1.82
CA THR A 377 -4.19 -15.49 2.12
C THR A 377 -4.94 -16.45 3.03
N ASN A 378 -4.61 -17.74 3.00
CA ASN A 378 -5.28 -18.76 3.82
C ASN A 378 -5.13 -18.52 5.33
N VAL A 379 -4.03 -17.96 5.81
CA VAL A 379 -3.88 -17.62 7.24
C VAL A 379 -4.99 -16.68 7.74
N LEU A 380 -5.52 -15.83 6.86
CA LEU A 380 -6.64 -14.93 7.18
C LEU A 380 -7.95 -15.71 7.31
N TRP A 381 -8.16 -16.74 6.49
CA TRP A 381 -9.32 -17.64 6.59
C TRP A 381 -9.25 -18.53 7.82
N VAL A 382 -8.07 -19.03 8.17
CA VAL A 382 -7.82 -19.79 9.41
C VAL A 382 -8.20 -18.94 10.62
N SER A 383 -7.75 -17.68 10.68
CA SER A 383 -8.10 -16.79 11.80
C SER A 383 -9.60 -16.53 11.93
N ILE A 384 -10.34 -16.47 10.81
CA ILE A 384 -11.80 -16.33 10.83
C ILE A 384 -12.46 -17.62 11.33
N GLN A 385 -11.99 -18.79 10.86
CA GLN A 385 -12.52 -20.08 11.30
C GLN A 385 -12.30 -20.30 12.80
N GLU A 386 -11.12 -19.94 13.32
CA GLU A 386 -10.83 -19.96 14.76
C GLU A 386 -11.88 -19.17 15.55
N LYS A 387 -12.26 -17.98 15.07
CA LYS A 387 -13.28 -17.15 15.73
C LYS A 387 -14.65 -17.81 15.74
N PHE A 388 -15.06 -18.43 14.63
CA PHE A 388 -16.31 -19.21 14.62
C PHE A 388 -16.28 -20.40 15.58
N LEU A 389 -15.13 -21.06 15.71
CA LEU A 389 -14.95 -22.22 16.58
C LEU A 389 -14.98 -21.87 18.08
N GLU A 390 -14.62 -20.65 18.48
CA GLU A 390 -14.79 -20.16 19.87
C GLU A 390 -16.25 -20.22 20.33
N ASP A 391 -17.20 -19.99 19.41
CA ASP A 391 -18.64 -19.98 19.65
C ASP A 391 -19.37 -21.12 18.92
N ARG A 392 -18.73 -22.30 18.81
CA ARG A 392 -19.23 -23.41 17.97
C ARG A 392 -20.70 -23.76 18.19
N GLU A 393 -21.15 -23.83 19.44
CA GLU A 393 -22.54 -24.19 19.78
C GLU A 393 -23.56 -23.22 19.19
N TYR A 394 -23.23 -21.93 19.12
CA TYR A 394 -24.08 -20.91 18.49
C TYR A 394 -24.22 -21.14 16.98
N TRP A 395 -23.14 -21.57 16.33
CA TRP A 395 -23.07 -21.71 14.87
C TRP A 395 -23.46 -23.09 14.33
N ASP A 396 -23.52 -24.12 15.16
CA ASP A 396 -23.70 -25.53 14.74
C ASP A 396 -25.03 -25.77 13.99
N ASN A 397 -26.06 -25.00 14.31
CA ASN A 397 -27.38 -25.05 13.67
C ASN A 397 -27.53 -24.07 12.48
N ASN A 398 -26.53 -23.24 12.21
CA ASN A 398 -26.59 -22.28 11.11
C ASN A 398 -26.25 -22.98 9.77
N LYS A 399 -27.26 -23.16 8.92
CA LYS A 399 -27.12 -23.82 7.60
C LYS A 399 -26.03 -23.22 6.70
N ASN A 400 -25.78 -21.92 6.83
CA ASN A 400 -24.82 -21.19 5.99
C ASN A 400 -23.38 -21.29 6.53
N ILE A 401 -23.19 -21.72 7.78
CA ILE A 401 -21.89 -21.70 8.47
C ILE A 401 -21.40 -23.08 8.90
N LYS A 402 -22.29 -24.04 9.15
CA LYS A 402 -21.92 -25.38 9.62
C LYS A 402 -20.76 -26.03 8.82
N TRP A 403 -20.82 -25.95 7.50
CA TRP A 403 -19.77 -26.48 6.61
C TRP A 403 -18.38 -25.84 6.87
N PHE A 404 -18.37 -24.56 7.25
CA PHE A 404 -17.14 -23.79 7.50
C PHE A 404 -16.50 -24.18 8.84
N LEU A 405 -17.28 -24.72 9.80
CA LEU A 405 -16.74 -25.28 11.05
C LEU A 405 -16.00 -26.61 10.83
N GLU A 406 -16.34 -27.33 9.76
CA GLU A 406 -15.88 -28.71 9.51
C GLU A 406 -14.76 -28.79 8.46
N ILE A 407 -14.65 -27.80 7.58
CA ILE A 407 -13.63 -27.77 6.53
C ILE A 407 -12.21 -27.65 7.12
N ASN A 408 -11.25 -28.40 6.57
CA ASN A 408 -9.86 -28.29 7.00
C ASN A 408 -9.15 -27.17 6.23
N LEU A 409 -8.98 -26.01 6.87
CA LEU A 409 -8.20 -24.89 6.36
C LEU A 409 -6.77 -24.85 6.89
N LYS A 410 -6.40 -25.75 7.81
CA LYS A 410 -5.06 -25.74 8.38
C LYS A 410 -4.04 -26.01 7.28
N LEU A 411 -3.00 -25.17 7.26
CA LEU A 411 -1.86 -25.37 6.37
C LEU A 411 -1.23 -26.72 6.73
N GLY A 412 -1.21 -27.65 5.78
CA GLY A 412 -0.53 -28.93 5.96
C GLY A 412 0.95 -28.70 6.30
N SER A 413 1.44 -29.47 7.29
CA SER A 413 2.84 -29.50 7.73
C SER A 413 3.79 -29.87 6.61
#